data_AF-A0A9D4IFN8-F1
#
_entry.id   AF-A0A9D4IFN8-F1
#
_cell.length_a   1.000
_cell.length_b   1.000
_cell.length_c   1.000
_cell.angle_alpha   90.00
_cell.angle_beta   90.00
_cell.angle_gamma   90.00
#
_symmetry.space_group_name_H-M   'P 1'
#
loop_
_entity.id
_entity.type
_entity.pdbx_description
1 polymer ?
#
loop_
_entity_poly.entity_id
_entity_poly.type
_entity_poly.pdbx_seq_one_letter_code
_entity_poly.pdbx_strand_id
1 'polypeptide(L)'
;MIDTPGFGDTRGLERDQEIVEQIRELFSEKPSKGVLYIDAVCFLIKAPDARLTPIQSYIFQSIMSLFGKDIENNICSLITFADGMDPPVCAALNESGLPFGERFTFYNSGLFAKNTGLSQSCLSPMFWEMGLVSFRNFFKHLDTLATKSLQLTSAVLYERSRLEATIQNLQPKLDIGINKINELKAVWLVMVYN
;
A
#
# COMPACT_ATOMS: atom_id res chain seq x y z
N MET A 1 11.24 7.23 -10.21
CA MET A 1 10.80 6.07 -9.41
C MET A 1 10.90 6.46 -7.95
N ILE A 2 9.82 6.29 -7.19
CA ILE A 2 9.77 6.62 -5.76
C ILE A 2 9.69 5.28 -5.03
N ASP A 3 10.66 5.01 -4.19
CA ASP A 3 10.66 3.83 -3.32
C ASP A 3 10.10 4.23 -1.95
N THR A 4 9.20 3.41 -1.42
CA THR A 4 8.47 3.73 -0.17
C THR A 4 8.86 2.76 0.93
N PRO A 5 8.89 3.19 2.21
CA PRO A 5 8.99 2.27 3.32
C PRO A 5 7.90 1.18 3.25
N GLY A 6 8.23 -0.03 3.70
CA GLY A 6 7.25 -1.12 3.78
C GLY A 6 6.11 -0.78 4.74
N PHE A 7 4.88 -0.95 4.26
CA PHE A 7 3.64 -0.83 5.03
C PHE A 7 3.35 -2.16 5.76
N GLY A 8 2.75 -2.11 6.96
CA GLY A 8 2.39 -3.32 7.71
C GLY A 8 3.59 -4.14 8.21
N ASP A 9 4.71 -3.47 8.49
CA ASP A 9 5.87 -4.05 9.15
C ASP A 9 5.58 -4.29 10.65
N THR A 10 6.43 -5.08 11.31
CA THR A 10 6.43 -5.41 12.74
C THR A 10 6.39 -4.22 13.71
N ARG A 11 6.60 -3.01 13.19
CA ARG A 11 6.54 -1.74 13.94
C ARG A 11 5.10 -1.25 14.20
N GLY A 12 4.10 -1.87 13.56
CA GLY A 12 2.69 -1.68 13.89
C GLY A 12 2.03 -0.42 13.31
N LEU A 13 0.80 -0.16 13.76
CA LEU A 13 -0.12 0.83 13.19
C LEU A 13 0.37 2.28 13.27
N GLU A 14 1.17 2.63 14.28
CA GLU A 14 1.75 3.98 14.40
C GLU A 14 2.70 4.28 13.24
N ARG A 15 3.51 3.29 12.84
CA ARG A 15 4.41 3.45 11.70
C ARG A 15 3.64 3.61 10.39
N ASP A 16 2.52 2.89 10.24
CA ASP A 16 1.66 3.02 9.08
C ASP A 16 1.06 4.44 9.00
N GLN A 17 0.67 5.04 10.13
CA GLN A 17 0.22 6.44 10.17
C GLN A 17 1.31 7.43 9.75
N GLU A 18 2.57 7.21 10.17
CA GLU A 18 3.70 8.03 9.72
C GLU A 18 3.92 7.92 8.20
N ILE A 19 3.76 6.72 7.63
CA ILE A 19 3.88 6.53 6.17
C ILE A 19 2.75 7.27 5.45
N VAL A 20 1.51 7.23 5.97
CA VAL A 20 0.38 7.99 5.41
C VAL A 20 0.68 9.48 5.38
N GLU A 21 1.25 10.03 6.45
CA GLU A 21 1.59 11.46 6.50
C GLU A 21 2.71 11.81 5.53
N GLN A 22 3.73 10.96 5.39
CA GLN A 22 4.79 11.14 4.38
C GLN A 22 4.24 11.13 2.95
N ILE A 23 3.31 10.22 2.65
CA ILE A 23 2.64 10.15 1.35
C ILE A 23 1.80 11.42 1.11
N ARG A 24 1.10 11.91 2.13
CA ARG A 24 0.35 13.16 2.07
C ARG A 24 1.25 14.36 1.80
N GLU A 25 2.38 14.46 2.49
CA GLU A 25 3.35 15.53 2.23
C GLU A 25 3.91 15.45 0.82
N LEU A 26 4.24 14.24 0.35
CA LEU A 26 4.73 13.99 -1.00
C LEU A 26 3.74 14.42 -2.08
N PHE A 27 2.44 14.18 -1.88
CA PHE A 27 1.38 14.51 -2.83
C PHE A 27 0.73 15.88 -2.59
N SER A 28 1.26 16.67 -1.64
CA SER A 28 0.76 18.01 -1.38
C SER A 28 1.14 18.97 -2.51
N GLU A 29 0.23 19.89 -2.86
CA GLU A 29 0.44 20.92 -3.89
C GLU A 29 1.46 22.01 -3.48
N LYS A 30 2.34 21.73 -2.51
CA LYS A 30 3.35 22.67 -2.05
C LYS A 30 4.35 22.95 -3.19
N PRO A 31 4.53 24.22 -3.62
CA PRO A 31 5.13 24.58 -4.91
C PRO A 31 6.60 24.20 -5.15
N SER A 32 7.32 23.64 -4.16
CA SER A 32 8.75 23.34 -4.29
C SER A 32 9.14 21.87 -4.19
N LYS A 33 8.24 20.95 -3.80
CA LYS A 33 8.61 19.53 -3.51
C LYS A 33 7.55 18.47 -3.80
N GLY A 34 6.33 18.84 -4.20
CA GLY A 34 5.22 17.90 -4.37
C GLY A 34 5.26 17.11 -5.70
N VAL A 35 4.88 15.84 -5.65
CA VAL A 35 4.56 15.03 -6.83
C VAL A 35 3.12 15.31 -7.20
N LEU A 36 2.89 15.84 -8.39
CA LEU A 36 1.55 16.22 -8.87
C LEU A 36 0.95 15.18 -9.82
N TYR A 37 1.80 14.33 -10.40
CA TYR A 37 1.41 13.37 -11.42
C TYR A 37 2.20 12.07 -11.25
N ILE A 38 1.55 10.95 -11.55
CA ILE A 38 2.18 9.63 -11.59
C ILE A 38 1.65 8.81 -12.76
N ASP A 39 2.50 7.93 -13.28
CA ASP A 39 2.14 7.02 -14.37
C ASP A 39 1.66 5.67 -13.85
N ALA A 40 2.19 5.20 -12.70
CA ALA A 40 1.78 3.93 -12.11
C ALA A 40 2.01 3.88 -10.59
N VAL A 41 1.21 3.04 -9.92
CA VAL A 41 1.42 2.57 -8.54
C VAL A 41 1.73 1.08 -8.61
N CYS A 42 2.91 0.68 -8.16
CA CYS A 42 3.41 -0.68 -8.30
C CYS A 42 3.44 -1.41 -6.96
N PHE A 43 2.67 -2.49 -6.82
CA PHE A 43 2.71 -3.38 -5.65
C PHE A 43 3.73 -4.49 -5.88
N LEU A 44 4.74 -4.58 -5.01
CA LEU A 44 5.74 -5.66 -5.05
C LEU A 44 5.23 -6.86 -4.25
N ILE A 45 5.16 -8.02 -4.91
CA ILE A 45 4.67 -9.26 -4.31
C ILE A 45 5.65 -10.39 -4.66
N LYS A 46 5.79 -11.40 -3.80
CA LYS A 46 6.68 -12.54 -4.07
C LYS A 46 5.89 -13.67 -4.73
N ALA A 47 6.46 -14.28 -5.76
CA ALA A 47 5.85 -15.41 -6.47
C ALA A 47 5.45 -16.60 -5.56
N PRO A 48 6.26 -17.00 -4.55
CA PRO A 48 5.93 -18.16 -3.71
C PRO A 48 4.74 -17.95 -2.77
N ASP A 49 4.22 -16.72 -2.64
CA ASP A 49 3.11 -16.41 -1.72
C ASP A 49 1.79 -16.97 -2.28
N ALA A 50 1.51 -18.25 -2.00
CA ALA A 50 0.35 -18.97 -2.52
C ALA A 50 -1.01 -18.47 -1.97
N ARG A 51 -1.01 -17.54 -1.00
CA ARG A 51 -2.19 -16.88 -0.44
C ARG A 51 -1.83 -15.46 -0.03
N LEU A 52 -2.76 -14.52 -0.20
CA LEU A 52 -2.65 -13.24 0.47
C LEU A 52 -2.96 -13.43 1.95
N THR A 53 -1.98 -13.11 2.79
CA THR A 53 -2.20 -13.04 4.23
C THR A 53 -3.18 -11.88 4.55
N PRO A 54 -3.92 -11.94 5.67
CA PRO A 54 -4.74 -10.82 6.11
C PRO A 54 -3.96 -9.50 6.19
N ILE A 55 -2.68 -9.58 6.55
CA ILE A 55 -1.76 -8.44 6.59
C ILE A 55 -1.52 -7.87 5.18
N GLN A 56 -1.26 -8.70 4.17
CA GLN A 56 -1.08 -8.23 2.79
C GLN A 56 -2.36 -7.60 2.23
N SER A 57 -3.53 -8.18 2.49
CA SER A 57 -4.81 -7.58 2.11
C SER A 57 -5.05 -6.24 2.79
N TYR A 58 -4.73 -6.14 4.08
CA TYR A 58 -4.80 -4.89 4.84
C TYR A 58 -3.85 -3.83 4.26
N ILE A 59 -2.61 -4.18 3.95
CA ILE A 59 -1.62 -3.28 3.35
C ILE A 59 -2.13 -2.74 2.02
N PHE A 60 -2.60 -3.63 1.14
CA PHE A 60 -3.11 -3.23 -0.16
C PHE A 60 -4.29 -2.25 -0.02
N GLN A 61 -5.30 -2.60 0.79
CA GLN A 61 -6.45 -1.74 1.03
C GLN A 61 -6.07 -0.40 1.67
N SER A 62 -5.12 -0.42 2.61
CA SER A 62 -4.63 0.78 3.29
C SER A 62 -3.96 1.73 2.31
N ILE A 63 -3.05 1.24 1.46
CA ILE A 63 -2.40 2.03 0.43
C ILE A 63 -3.42 2.52 -0.59
N MET A 64 -4.33 1.66 -1.05
CA MET A 64 -5.38 2.06 -1.99
C MET A 64 -6.30 3.14 -1.46
N SER A 65 -6.60 3.12 -0.15
CA SER A 65 -7.42 4.14 0.50
C SER A 65 -6.78 5.54 0.50
N LEU A 66 -5.49 5.65 0.19
CA LEU A 66 -4.79 6.93 0.08
C LEU A 66 -5.03 7.62 -1.25
N PHE A 67 -5.34 6.86 -2.30
CA PHE A 67 -5.47 7.38 -3.64
C PHE A 67 -6.92 7.69 -4.02
N GLY A 68 -7.07 8.61 -4.97
CA GLY A 68 -8.32 8.78 -5.70
C GLY A 68 -8.71 7.52 -6.46
N LYS A 69 -10.01 7.29 -6.65
CA LYS A 69 -10.53 6.13 -7.41
C LYS A 69 -10.05 6.11 -8.87
N ASP A 70 -9.64 7.25 -9.40
CA ASP A 70 -9.15 7.40 -10.76
C ASP A 70 -7.77 6.76 -11.00
N ILE A 71 -7.06 6.36 -9.93
CA ILE A 71 -5.77 5.67 -10.01
C ILE A 71 -5.90 4.18 -10.36
N GLU A 72 -7.09 3.59 -10.25
CA GLU A 72 -7.27 2.12 -10.32
C GLU A 72 -6.68 1.51 -11.60
N ASN A 73 -6.81 2.22 -12.73
CA ASN A 73 -6.28 1.80 -14.03
C ASN A 73 -4.74 1.92 -14.17
N ASN A 74 -4.08 2.54 -13.19
CA ASN A 74 -2.63 2.75 -13.15
C ASN A 74 -1.97 1.86 -12.07
N ILE A 75 -2.73 0.94 -11.47
CA ILE A 75 -2.19 -0.05 -10.54
C ILE A 75 -1.49 -1.15 -11.35
N CYS A 76 -0.30 -1.53 -10.92
CA CYS A 76 0.43 -2.68 -11.45
C CYS A 76 0.92 -3.58 -10.30
N SER A 77 1.01 -4.88 -10.56
CA SER A 77 1.62 -5.84 -9.66
C SER A 77 2.95 -6.34 -10.21
N LEU A 78 4.02 -6.15 -9.45
CA LEU A 78 5.36 -6.62 -9.78
C LEU A 78 5.66 -7.86 -8.95
N ILE A 79 5.60 -9.03 -9.60
CA ILE A 79 5.81 -10.34 -8.99
C ILE A 79 7.29 -10.68 -9.07
N THR A 80 7.97 -10.68 -7.93
CA THR A 80 9.41 -10.95 -7.79
C THR A 80 9.68 -12.41 -7.43
N PHE A 81 10.91 -12.88 -7.66
CA PHE A 81 11.31 -14.29 -7.43
C PHE A 81 10.45 -15.28 -8.23
N ALA A 82 9.97 -14.86 -9.41
CA ALA A 82 9.07 -15.62 -10.26
C ALA A 82 9.82 -16.67 -11.10
N ASP A 83 10.71 -17.46 -10.48
CA ASP A 83 11.60 -18.38 -11.21
C ASP A 83 10.87 -19.59 -11.84
N GLY A 84 9.61 -19.82 -11.46
CA GLY A 84 8.73 -20.83 -12.04
C GLY A 84 7.87 -20.29 -13.19
N MET A 85 7.22 -21.21 -13.92
CA MET A 85 6.37 -20.85 -15.07
C MET A 85 5.06 -20.16 -14.66
N ASP A 86 4.39 -20.64 -13.61
CA ASP A 86 3.15 -20.06 -13.11
C ASP A 86 3.27 -19.77 -11.60
N PRO A 87 3.48 -18.50 -11.21
CA PRO A 87 3.59 -18.11 -9.81
C PRO A 87 2.31 -18.44 -9.01
N PRO A 88 2.40 -19.20 -7.90
CA PRO A 88 1.26 -19.47 -7.03
C PRO A 88 0.47 -18.23 -6.60
N VAL A 89 1.16 -17.10 -6.44
CA VAL A 89 0.54 -15.82 -6.11
C VAL A 89 -0.51 -15.36 -7.11
N CYS A 90 -0.41 -15.72 -8.39
CA CYS A 90 -1.40 -15.34 -9.41
C CYS A 90 -2.81 -15.82 -9.07
N ALA A 91 -2.94 -17.03 -8.53
CA ALA A 91 -4.22 -17.56 -8.05
C ALA A 91 -4.72 -16.76 -6.83
N ALA A 92 -3.84 -16.49 -5.87
CA ALA A 92 -4.19 -15.70 -4.68
C ALA A 92 -4.68 -14.28 -5.02
N LEU A 93 -4.03 -13.62 -5.99
CA LEU A 93 -4.46 -12.29 -6.45
C LEU A 93 -5.83 -12.35 -7.13
N ASN A 94 -6.12 -13.38 -7.92
CA ASN A 94 -7.43 -13.57 -8.55
C ASN A 94 -8.54 -13.79 -7.51
N GLU A 95 -8.29 -14.64 -6.51
CA GLU A 95 -9.27 -14.97 -5.47
C GLU A 95 -9.57 -13.80 -4.53
N SER A 96 -8.66 -12.84 -4.41
CA SER A 96 -8.79 -11.71 -3.50
C SER A 96 -9.90 -10.72 -3.86
N GLY A 97 -10.27 -10.63 -5.15
CA GLY A 97 -11.16 -9.59 -5.67
C GLY A 97 -10.63 -8.15 -5.56
N LEU A 98 -9.35 -7.95 -5.21
CA LEU A 98 -8.74 -6.63 -5.11
C LEU A 98 -8.16 -6.17 -6.47
N PRO A 99 -8.15 -4.85 -6.76
CA PRO A 99 -7.70 -4.30 -8.03
C PRO A 99 -6.16 -4.28 -8.15
N PHE A 100 -5.55 -5.46 -8.21
CA PHE A 100 -4.09 -5.62 -8.35
C PHE A 100 -3.52 -5.20 -9.73
N GLY A 101 -4.40 -4.86 -10.67
CA GLY A 101 -4.04 -4.37 -12.00
C GLY A 101 -3.25 -5.37 -12.84
N GLU A 102 -2.53 -4.85 -13.83
CA GLU A 102 -1.71 -5.64 -14.76
C GLU A 102 -0.50 -6.25 -14.02
N ARG A 103 -0.14 -7.48 -14.37
CA ARG A 103 0.87 -8.27 -13.64
C ARG A 103 2.14 -8.46 -14.45
N PHE A 104 3.28 -8.25 -13.81
CA PHE A 104 4.60 -8.42 -14.42
C PHE A 104 5.45 -9.31 -13.55
N THR A 105 6.02 -10.36 -14.13
CA THR A 105 6.92 -11.29 -13.45
C THR A 105 8.37 -10.87 -13.65
N PHE A 106 9.15 -10.89 -12.57
CA PHE A 106 10.56 -10.57 -12.53
C PHE A 106 11.38 -11.77 -12.05
N TYR A 107 12.29 -12.20 -12.92
CA TYR A 107 13.24 -13.30 -12.69
C TYR A 107 14.53 -12.78 -12.07
N ASN A 108 14.43 -12.23 -10.86
CA ASN A 108 15.50 -11.48 -10.21
C ASN A 108 16.23 -12.24 -9.08
N SER A 109 15.98 -13.55 -8.93
CA SER A 109 16.63 -14.41 -7.93
C SER A 109 18.15 -14.44 -8.07
N GLY A 110 18.67 -14.59 -9.29
CA GLY A 110 20.10 -14.58 -9.58
C GLY A 110 20.78 -13.22 -9.39
N LEU A 111 20.00 -12.13 -9.33
CA LEU A 111 20.50 -10.76 -9.08
C LEU A 111 20.49 -10.39 -7.60
N PHE A 112 19.78 -11.16 -6.77
CA PHE A 112 19.76 -10.98 -5.31
C PHE A 112 20.98 -11.62 -4.61
N ALA A 113 21.89 -12.25 -5.37
CA ALA A 113 23.11 -12.83 -4.83
C ALA A 113 24.08 -11.75 -4.31
N LYS A 114 24.77 -12.02 -3.19
CA LYS A 114 25.80 -11.11 -2.68
C LYS A 114 26.92 -11.01 -3.72
N ASN A 115 27.24 -9.78 -4.10
CA ASN A 115 28.28 -9.49 -5.09
C ASN A 115 29.68 -9.62 -4.45
N THR A 116 30.07 -10.82 -4.04
CA THR A 116 31.33 -11.08 -3.32
C THR A 116 32.53 -11.31 -4.23
N GLY A 117 32.42 -11.06 -5.54
CA GLY A 117 33.52 -11.12 -6.50
C GLY A 117 34.11 -12.52 -6.75
N LEU A 118 33.67 -13.55 -6.01
CA LEU A 118 34.28 -14.88 -6.00
C LEU A 118 33.49 -15.95 -6.76
N SER A 119 32.31 -15.62 -7.31
CA SER A 119 31.54 -16.54 -8.14
C SER A 119 30.55 -15.80 -9.04
N GLN A 120 31.04 -15.27 -10.17
CA GLN A 120 30.14 -15.09 -11.32
C GLN A 120 29.69 -16.49 -11.76
N SER A 121 28.45 -16.81 -11.44
CA SER A 121 27.81 -18.01 -11.98
C SER A 121 27.77 -17.89 -13.51
N CYS A 122 27.98 -19.00 -14.23
CA CYS A 122 27.76 -19.02 -15.68
C CYS A 122 26.32 -18.63 -16.08
N LEU A 123 25.38 -18.66 -15.13
CA LEU A 123 23.98 -18.27 -15.31
C LEU A 123 23.74 -16.77 -15.10
N SER A 124 24.69 -16.01 -14.56
CA SER A 124 24.51 -14.57 -14.29
C SER A 124 24.10 -13.74 -15.53
N PRO A 125 24.69 -13.95 -16.73
CA PRO A 125 24.23 -13.26 -17.94
C PRO A 125 22.79 -13.63 -18.32
N MET A 126 22.40 -14.89 -18.12
CA MET A 126 21.05 -15.37 -18.42
C MET A 126 20.01 -14.71 -17.50
N PHE A 127 20.27 -14.64 -16.19
CA PHE A 127 19.39 -13.93 -15.25
C PHE A 127 19.28 -12.45 -15.58
N TRP A 128 20.37 -11.82 -16.03
CA TRP A 128 20.35 -10.42 -16.47
C TRP A 128 19.45 -10.21 -17.70
N GLU A 129 19.61 -11.03 -18.74
CA GLU A 129 18.77 -10.93 -19.95
C GLU A 129 17.28 -11.18 -19.63
N MET A 130 16.98 -12.18 -18.80
CA MET A 130 15.61 -12.45 -18.34
C MET A 130 15.02 -11.25 -17.58
N GLY A 131 15.80 -10.64 -16.67
CA GLY A 131 15.40 -9.43 -15.98
C GLY A 131 15.15 -8.25 -16.94
N LEU A 132 16.01 -8.05 -17.94
CA LEU A 132 15.82 -7.02 -18.96
C LEU A 132 14.53 -7.23 -19.77
N VAL A 133 14.21 -8.47 -20.13
CA VAL A 133 12.95 -8.80 -20.82
C VAL A 133 11.75 -8.47 -19.93
N SER A 134 11.79 -8.83 -18.63
CA SER A 134 10.75 -8.46 -17.67
C SER A 134 10.54 -6.93 -17.61
N PHE A 135 11.62 -6.15 -17.52
CA PHE A 135 11.53 -4.68 -17.53
C PHE A 135 11.01 -4.13 -18.85
N ARG A 136 11.44 -4.66 -20.01
CA ARG A 136 10.92 -4.22 -21.32
C ARG A 136 9.41 -4.42 -21.43
N ASN A 137 8.90 -5.55 -20.94
CA ASN A 137 7.46 -5.82 -20.94
C ASN A 137 6.71 -4.85 -20.04
N PHE A 138 7.23 -4.58 -18.83
CA PHE A 138 6.66 -3.59 -17.92
C PHE A 138 6.65 -2.18 -18.50
N PHE A 139 7.79 -1.69 -19.02
CA PHE A 139 7.88 -0.35 -19.59
C PHE A 139 7.01 -0.18 -20.82
N LYS A 140 6.89 -1.21 -21.67
CA LYS A 140 5.97 -1.18 -22.82
C LYS A 140 4.52 -0.97 -22.37
N HIS A 141 4.10 -1.56 -21.25
CA HIS A 141 2.78 -1.29 -20.69
C HIS A 141 2.70 0.10 -20.06
N LEU A 142 3.73 0.51 -19.31
CA LEU A 142 3.80 1.84 -18.71
C LEU A 142 3.63 2.95 -19.75
N ASP A 143 4.22 2.79 -20.94
CA ASP A 143 4.08 3.73 -22.07
C ASP A 143 2.64 3.84 -22.60
N THR A 144 1.77 2.86 -22.30
CA THR A 144 0.35 2.89 -22.66
C THR A 144 -0.54 3.53 -21.59
N LEU A 145 -0.03 3.69 -20.37
CA LEU A 145 -0.79 4.26 -19.27
C LEU A 145 -0.89 5.78 -19.42
N ALA A 146 -2.11 6.30 -19.29
CA ALA A 146 -2.31 7.73 -19.21
C ALA A 146 -1.83 8.23 -17.84
N THR A 147 -0.92 9.19 -17.83
CA THR A 147 -0.48 9.88 -16.61
C THR A 147 -1.68 10.42 -15.82
N LYS A 148 -1.69 10.17 -14.50
CA LYS A 148 -2.76 10.60 -13.59
C LYS A 148 -2.33 11.78 -12.76
N SER A 149 -3.23 12.76 -12.64
CA SER A 149 -3.08 13.85 -11.68
C SER A 149 -3.39 13.34 -10.27
N LEU A 150 -2.63 13.80 -9.28
CA LEU A 150 -2.85 13.49 -7.88
C LEU A 150 -3.81 14.45 -7.18
N GLN A 151 -4.55 15.28 -7.92
CA GLN A 151 -5.55 16.18 -7.33
C GLN A 151 -6.63 15.44 -6.53
N LEU A 152 -7.19 14.36 -7.07
CA LEU A 152 -8.21 13.57 -6.36
C LEU A 152 -7.61 12.89 -5.12
N THR A 153 -6.41 12.33 -5.26
CA THR A 153 -5.61 11.79 -4.15
C THR A 153 -5.38 12.82 -3.05
N SER A 154 -5.00 14.04 -3.42
CA SER A 154 -4.79 15.14 -2.47
C SER A 154 -6.08 15.50 -1.72
N ALA A 155 -7.21 15.57 -2.43
CA ALA A 155 -8.53 15.79 -1.84
C ALA A 155 -8.92 14.66 -0.87
N VAL A 156 -8.69 13.39 -1.24
CA VAL A 156 -8.92 12.23 -0.36
C VAL A 156 -8.12 12.34 0.93
N LEU A 157 -6.83 12.67 0.83
CA LEU A 157 -5.96 12.79 2.01
C LEU A 157 -6.34 13.97 2.91
N TYR A 158 -6.74 15.10 2.32
CA TYR A 158 -7.25 16.26 3.06
C TYR A 158 -8.54 15.92 3.83
N GLU A 159 -9.51 15.33 3.14
CA GLU A 159 -10.79 14.94 3.72
C GLU A 159 -10.62 13.93 4.87
N ARG A 160 -9.72 12.96 4.69
CA ARG A 160 -9.37 12.01 5.74
C ARG A 160 -8.81 12.71 6.97
N SER A 161 -7.87 13.64 6.79
CA SER A 161 -7.33 14.44 7.89
C SER A 161 -8.40 15.21 8.66
N ARG A 162 -9.36 15.79 7.92
CA ARG A 162 -10.47 16.56 8.50
C ARG A 162 -11.39 15.65 9.32
N LEU A 163 -11.67 14.44 8.83
CA LEU A 163 -12.47 13.44 9.53
C LEU A 163 -11.76 12.93 10.79
N GLU A 164 -10.46 12.66 10.71
CA GLU A 164 -9.64 12.25 11.86
C GLU A 164 -9.68 13.32 12.96
N ALA A 165 -9.48 14.59 12.61
CA ALA A 165 -9.59 15.70 13.57
C ALA A 165 -11.01 15.84 14.16
N THR A 166 -12.05 15.59 13.36
CA THR A 166 -13.44 15.62 13.83
C THR A 166 -13.69 14.50 14.84
N ILE A 167 -13.22 13.28 14.58
CA ILE A 167 -13.34 12.13 15.48
C ILE A 167 -12.61 12.40 16.80
N GLN A 168 -11.38 12.91 16.75
CA GLN A 168 -10.61 13.27 17.94
C GLN A 168 -11.32 14.32 18.81
N ASN A 169 -11.97 15.30 18.18
CA ASN A 169 -12.74 16.33 18.90
C ASN A 169 -14.06 15.82 19.48
N LEU A 170 -14.61 14.72 18.95
CA LEU A 170 -15.85 14.10 19.43
C LEU A 170 -15.61 13.11 20.58
N GLN A 171 -14.46 12.44 20.62
CA GLN A 171 -14.13 11.45 21.66
C GLN A 171 -14.35 11.99 23.09
N PRO A 172 -13.81 13.17 23.49
CA PRO A 172 -14.02 13.68 24.85
C PRO A 172 -15.48 13.97 25.18
N LYS A 173 -16.28 14.41 24.19
CA LYS A 173 -17.71 14.68 24.40
C LYS A 173 -18.49 13.39 24.67
N LEU A 174 -18.12 12.32 23.97
CA LEU A 174 -18.69 10.99 24.18
C LEU A 174 -18.35 10.47 25.57
N ASP A 175 -17.10 10.63 26.01
CA ASP A 175 -16.64 10.20 27.34
C ASP A 175 -17.40 10.92 28.46
N ILE A 176 -17.60 12.25 28.33
CA ILE A 176 -18.41 13.04 29.27
C ILE A 176 -19.85 12.52 29.31
N GLY A 177 -20.46 12.28 28.14
CA GLY A 177 -21.82 11.75 28.05
C GLY A 177 -21.98 10.38 28.70
N ILE A 178 -21.04 9.46 28.44
CA ILE A 178 -21.00 8.12 29.03
C ILE A 178 -20.86 8.21 30.56
N ASN A 179 -19.93 9.04 31.05
CA ASN A 179 -19.75 9.26 32.48
C ASN A 179 -21.03 9.79 33.13
N LYS A 180 -21.73 10.73 32.49
CA LYS A 180 -22.98 11.28 33.03
C LYS A 180 -24.09 10.24 33.12
N ILE A 181 -24.20 9.36 32.11
CA ILE A 181 -25.16 8.25 32.14
C ILE A 181 -24.85 7.29 33.29
N ASN A 182 -23.57 7.00 33.54
CA ASN A 182 -23.16 6.12 34.64
C ASN A 182 -23.48 6.74 36.01
N GLU A 183 -23.25 8.04 36.19
CA GLU A 183 -23.67 8.75 37.42
C GLU A 183 -25.18 8.66 37.65
N LEU A 184 -25.98 8.93 36.62
CA LEU A 184 -27.44 8.89 36.72
C LEU A 184 -27.94 7.47 37.05
N LYS A 185 -27.34 6.44 36.46
CA LYS A 185 -27.65 5.04 36.79
C LYS A 185 -27.32 4.73 38.26
N ALA A 186 -26.18 5.19 38.77
CA ALA A 186 -25.80 4.99 40.17
C ALA A 186 -26.79 5.67 41.13
N VAL A 187 -27.19 6.92 40.85
CA VAL A 187 -28.21 7.65 41.63
C VAL A 187 -29.55 6.92 41.59
N TRP A 188 -29.98 6.47 40.41
CA TRP A 188 -31.24 5.74 40.24
C TRP A 188 -31.24 4.42 41.04
N LEU A 189 -30.14 3.66 41.01
CA LEU A 189 -30.01 2.43 41.82
C LEU A 189 -30.14 2.73 43.33
N VAL A 190 -29.54 3.82 43.82
CA VAL A 190 -29.68 4.22 45.23
C VAL A 190 -31.12 4.57 45.57
N MET A 191 -31.87 5.22 44.66
CA MET A 191 -33.26 5.59 44.89
C MET A 191 -34.26 4.42 44.83
N VAL A 192 -33.93 3.35 44.11
CA VAL A 192 -34.83 2.20 43.93
C VAL A 192 -34.60 1.11 44.97
N TYR A 193 -33.38 0.97 45.47
CA TYR A 193 -32.98 -0.14 46.35
C TYR A 193 -32.68 0.26 47.81
N ASN A 194 -32.84 1.55 48.17
CA ASN A 194 -32.92 2.03 49.57
C ASN A 194 -34.28 2.70 49.80
#